data_AF-A0A930ER60-F1
#
_entry.id   AF-A0A930ER60-F1
#
_cell.length_a   1.000
_cell.length_b   1.000
_cell.length_c   1.000
_cell.angle_alpha   90.00
_cell.angle_beta   90.00
_cell.angle_gamma   90.00
#
_symmetry.space_group_name_H-M   'P 1'
#
loop_
_entity.id
_entity.type
_entity.pdbx_description
1 polymer ?
#
loop_
_entity_poly.entity_id
_entity_poly.type
_entity_poly.pdbx_seq_one_letter_code
_entity_poly.pdbx_strand_id
1 'polypeptide(L)'
;MISLQVCIDNTDSDAYFTKYQERLVALDEQSSARHLIRYDENIVGIEEHFYHDGVVDSSFALTEKITSQDAADLIAVLLEIYIRRYHCVRIVFHTKDEQLIEAYLANAVRCENHQFVYDVEPYRLQLENDVFDERGYIINQGKMESIPFGWFNTRDKGCGWIAAYNLLKLNGKAMLMKDVLAGLKRFPFIGNLLGQEKISLYFWLKKQDLNVHISAGTNAKIIKKMCASKSGILLYIHRTNAHYVAYEVCKDGRIHFYNAIYGKKNHIITASEFLSENSFIPLSSLIYIN
;
A
#
# COMPACT_ATOMS: atom_id res chain seq x y z
N MET A 1 -25.68 6.70 -7.81
CA MET A 1 -24.72 7.80 -7.63
C MET A 1 -24.15 7.64 -6.24
N ILE A 2 -22.88 7.29 -6.14
CA ILE A 2 -22.20 7.15 -4.85
C ILE A 2 -21.59 8.52 -4.55
N SER A 3 -21.98 9.11 -3.42
CA SER A 3 -21.46 10.41 -2.98
C SER A 3 -20.58 10.21 -1.76
N LEU A 4 -19.40 10.82 -1.79
CA LEU A 4 -18.43 10.79 -0.71
C LEU A 4 -18.10 12.22 -0.31
N GLN A 5 -18.21 12.54 0.99
CA GLN A 5 -17.62 13.76 1.53
C GLN A 5 -16.38 13.39 2.34
N VAL A 6 -15.31 14.16 2.15
CA VAL A 6 -14.02 13.98 2.80
C VAL A 6 -13.62 15.27 3.48
N CYS A 7 -13.28 15.21 4.75
CA CYS A 7 -12.70 16.32 5.50
C CYS A 7 -11.25 15.97 5.85
N ILE A 8 -10.31 16.88 5.58
CA ILE A 8 -8.86 16.66 5.73
C ILE A 8 -8.31 17.71 6.71
N ASP A 9 -7.78 17.23 7.84
CA ASP A 9 -7.33 18.08 8.96
C ASP A 9 -5.80 18.24 9.03
N ASN A 10 -5.37 19.35 9.63
CA ASN A 10 -3.97 19.72 9.90
C ASN A 10 -3.10 19.60 8.64
N THR A 11 -3.56 20.24 7.57
CA THR A 11 -2.82 20.28 6.30
C THR A 11 -1.65 21.23 6.42
N ASP A 12 -0.49 20.85 5.87
CA ASP A 12 0.61 21.79 5.61
C ASP A 12 0.29 22.49 4.28
N SER A 13 -0.77 23.31 4.31
CA SER A 13 -1.46 23.82 3.11
C SER A 13 -0.58 24.66 2.19
N ASP A 14 0.58 25.10 2.66
CA ASP A 14 1.47 25.99 1.94
C ASP A 14 2.16 25.30 0.75
N ALA A 15 2.42 23.99 0.76
CA ALA A 15 3.17 23.36 -0.33
C ALA A 15 2.36 23.16 -1.63
N TYR A 16 1.05 22.86 -1.54
CA TYR A 16 0.19 22.67 -2.70
C TYR A 16 -0.32 24.00 -3.27
N PHE A 17 -0.84 24.88 -2.40
CA PHE A 17 -1.37 26.18 -2.83
C PHE A 17 -0.27 27.06 -3.43
N THR A 18 0.90 27.17 -2.79
CA THR A 18 1.99 28.02 -3.30
C THR A 18 2.55 27.53 -4.64
N LYS A 19 2.59 26.21 -4.87
CA LYS A 19 3.16 25.63 -6.10
C LYS A 19 2.19 25.66 -7.30
N TYR A 20 0.89 25.67 -7.08
CA TYR A 20 -0.12 25.57 -8.15
C TYR A 20 -1.01 26.83 -8.29
N GLN A 21 -0.97 27.81 -7.37
CA GLN A 21 -1.66 29.10 -7.52
C GLN A 21 -0.96 30.08 -8.45
N GLU A 22 0.36 30.02 -8.69
CA GLU A 22 1.01 30.93 -9.66
C GLU A 22 0.43 30.82 -11.08
N ARG A 23 -0.39 29.78 -11.36
CA ARG A 23 -1.13 29.60 -12.62
C ARG A 23 -2.58 30.09 -12.62
N LEU A 24 -3.14 30.50 -11.50
CA LEU A 24 -4.52 31.00 -11.39
C LEU A 24 -4.51 32.37 -10.74
N VAL A 25 -4.26 33.37 -11.57
CA VAL A 25 -4.34 34.79 -11.26
C VAL A 25 -5.74 35.14 -10.74
N ALA A 26 -5.76 35.73 -9.53
CA ALA A 26 -6.77 36.62 -8.96
C ALA A 26 -8.24 36.16 -9.02
N LEU A 27 -8.73 35.52 -7.96
CA LEU A 27 -10.13 35.58 -7.53
C LEU A 27 -10.22 35.57 -6.00
N ASP A 28 -11.03 36.47 -5.45
CA ASP A 28 -11.33 36.66 -4.03
C ASP A 28 -12.05 35.47 -3.38
N GLU A 29 -12.03 35.47 -2.03
CA GLU A 29 -12.75 34.64 -1.04
C GLU A 29 -13.40 33.32 -1.53
N GLN A 30 -12.75 32.22 -1.16
CA GLN A 30 -13.16 30.81 -1.34
C GLN A 30 -12.94 30.21 -2.74
N SER A 31 -11.74 29.64 -2.93
CA SER A 31 -11.39 28.88 -4.13
C SER A 31 -11.98 27.46 -4.07
N SER A 32 -12.98 27.19 -4.91
CA SER A 32 -13.38 25.81 -5.23
C SER A 32 -12.65 25.32 -6.47
N ALA A 33 -12.18 24.06 -6.46
CA ALA A 33 -11.52 23.43 -7.60
C ALA A 33 -12.24 22.13 -7.98
N ARG A 34 -12.57 21.98 -9.28
CA ARG A 34 -13.24 20.78 -9.81
C ARG A 34 -12.28 19.96 -10.66
N HIS A 35 -12.22 18.67 -10.41
CA HIS A 35 -11.40 17.72 -11.14
C HIS A 35 -12.26 16.57 -11.69
N LEU A 36 -11.93 16.13 -12.90
CA LEU A 36 -12.45 14.87 -13.45
C LEU A 36 -11.58 13.73 -12.96
N ILE A 37 -12.18 12.71 -12.35
CA ILE A 37 -11.47 11.51 -11.96
C ILE A 37 -11.50 10.54 -13.15
N ARG A 38 -10.33 10.05 -13.52
CA ARG A 38 -10.16 9.06 -14.57
C ARG A 38 -9.61 7.75 -14.00
N TYR A 39 -10.17 6.63 -14.44
CA TYR A 39 -9.69 5.27 -14.18
C TYR A 39 -9.69 4.50 -15.51
N ASP A 40 -8.55 3.89 -15.87
CA ASP A 40 -8.35 3.22 -17.17
C ASP A 40 -8.85 4.05 -18.37
N GLU A 41 -8.41 5.32 -18.42
CA GLU A 41 -8.78 6.32 -19.44
C GLU A 41 -10.25 6.80 -19.46
N ASN A 42 -11.14 6.17 -18.68
CA ASN A 42 -12.55 6.56 -18.57
C ASN A 42 -12.78 7.57 -17.44
N ILE A 43 -13.68 8.54 -17.65
CA ILE A 43 -14.11 9.44 -16.58
C ILE A 43 -15.08 8.68 -15.69
N VAL A 44 -14.67 8.40 -14.45
CA VAL A 44 -15.48 7.64 -13.49
C VAL A 44 -16.21 8.53 -12.49
N GLY A 45 -15.80 9.79 -12.36
CA GLY A 45 -16.45 10.72 -11.45
C GLY A 45 -15.97 12.16 -11.53
N ILE A 46 -16.57 12.99 -10.68
CA ILE A 46 -16.24 14.40 -10.48
C ILE A 46 -15.86 14.57 -9.01
N GLU A 47 -14.79 15.31 -8.77
CA GLU A 47 -14.31 15.70 -7.45
C GLU A 47 -14.30 17.23 -7.33
N GLU A 48 -14.82 17.76 -6.24
CA GLU A 48 -14.84 19.19 -5.92
C GLU A 48 -14.19 19.42 -4.57
N HIS A 49 -13.18 20.30 -4.52
CA HIS A 49 -12.48 20.68 -3.29
C HIS A 49 -12.88 22.08 -2.85
N PHE A 50 -13.02 22.25 -1.56
CA PHE A 50 -13.26 23.51 -0.88
C PHE A 50 -12.26 23.64 0.28
N TYR A 51 -11.54 24.76 0.34
CA TYR A 51 -10.55 25.03 1.37
C TYR A 51 -11.02 26.16 2.28
N HIS A 52 -10.93 25.92 3.59
CA HIS A 52 -11.22 26.91 4.63
C HIS A 52 -10.50 26.53 5.92
N ASP A 53 -10.00 27.53 6.65
CA ASP A 53 -9.45 27.36 8.01
C ASP A 53 -8.43 26.21 8.20
N GLY A 54 -7.56 25.95 7.21
CA GLY A 54 -6.58 24.86 7.28
C GLY A 54 -7.13 23.45 7.02
N VAL A 55 -8.41 23.37 6.66
CA VAL A 55 -9.16 22.16 6.34
C VAL A 55 -9.49 22.13 4.84
N VAL A 56 -9.49 20.93 4.26
CA VAL A 56 -10.00 20.69 2.91
C VAL A 56 -11.23 19.80 3.00
N ASP A 57 -12.35 20.31 2.50
CA ASP A 57 -13.55 19.52 2.24
C ASP A 57 -13.57 19.11 0.77
N SER A 58 -13.59 17.81 0.49
CA SER A 58 -13.72 17.24 -0.86
C SER A 58 -15.04 16.50 -0.99
N SER A 59 -15.74 16.72 -2.09
CA SER A 59 -16.93 15.96 -2.47
C SER A 59 -16.70 15.22 -3.77
N PHE A 60 -17.02 13.93 -3.79
CA PHE A 60 -16.83 13.05 -4.93
C PHE A 60 -18.12 12.33 -5.30
N ALA A 61 -18.43 12.30 -6.60
CA ALA A 61 -19.54 11.54 -7.15
C ALA A 61 -19.08 10.51 -8.20
N LEU A 62 -19.35 9.22 -7.95
CA LEU A 62 -19.23 8.18 -8.98
C LEU A 62 -20.42 8.20 -9.93
N THR A 63 -20.09 8.14 -11.22
CA THR A 63 -21.07 8.07 -12.30
C THR A 63 -21.52 6.64 -12.62
N GLU A 64 -20.74 5.64 -12.21
CA GLU A 64 -21.01 4.21 -12.45
C GLU A 64 -20.85 3.37 -11.18
N LYS A 65 -21.45 2.17 -11.17
CA LYS A 65 -21.20 1.18 -10.13
C LYS A 65 -19.86 0.50 -10.41
N ILE A 66 -19.03 0.39 -9.38
CA ILE A 66 -17.73 -0.27 -9.44
C ILE A 66 -17.77 -1.61 -8.69
N THR A 67 -16.79 -2.49 -8.89
CA THR A 67 -16.70 -3.73 -8.09
C THR A 67 -16.19 -3.43 -6.67
N SER A 68 -16.38 -4.35 -5.71
CA SER A 68 -15.83 -4.15 -4.36
C SER A 68 -14.31 -4.03 -4.34
N GLN A 69 -13.61 -4.71 -5.25
CA GLN A 69 -12.16 -4.58 -5.39
C GLN A 69 -11.78 -3.20 -5.95
N ASP A 70 -12.47 -2.74 -7.00
CA ASP A 70 -12.22 -1.42 -7.57
C ASP A 70 -12.53 -0.30 -6.55
N ALA A 71 -13.54 -0.49 -5.70
CA ALA A 71 -13.84 0.42 -4.60
C ALA A 71 -12.69 0.47 -3.59
N ALA A 72 -12.17 -0.69 -3.16
CA ALA A 72 -11.01 -0.74 -2.26
C ALA A 72 -9.78 -0.08 -2.89
N ASP A 73 -9.56 -0.28 -4.18
CA ASP A 73 -8.43 0.30 -4.92
C ASP A 73 -8.58 1.81 -5.06
N LEU A 74 -9.77 2.29 -5.37
CA LEU A 74 -10.10 3.71 -5.43
C LEU A 74 -9.84 4.38 -4.07
N ILE A 75 -10.30 3.80 -2.96
CA ILE A 75 -10.05 4.34 -1.63
C ILE A 75 -8.54 4.38 -1.32
N ALA A 76 -7.79 3.34 -1.69
CA ALA A 76 -6.34 3.31 -1.53
C ALA A 76 -5.66 4.46 -2.29
N VAL A 77 -6.09 4.72 -3.53
CA VAL A 77 -5.59 5.82 -4.36
C VAL A 77 -5.95 7.18 -3.77
N LEU A 78 -7.21 7.39 -3.34
CA LEU A 78 -7.64 8.65 -2.76
C LEU A 78 -6.87 8.99 -1.48
N LEU A 79 -6.68 8.01 -0.59
CA LEU A 79 -5.86 8.18 0.61
C LEU A 79 -4.45 8.66 0.25
N GLU A 80 -3.78 8.01 -0.70
CA GLU A 80 -2.43 8.40 -1.10
C GLU A 80 -2.39 9.77 -1.80
N ILE A 81 -3.38 10.10 -2.64
CA ILE A 81 -3.48 11.43 -3.26
C ILE A 81 -3.55 12.49 -2.18
N TYR A 82 -4.42 12.32 -1.18
CA TYR A 82 -4.61 13.31 -0.11
C TYR A 82 -3.38 13.43 0.78
N ILE A 83 -2.77 12.31 1.19
CA ILE A 83 -1.53 12.33 1.98
C ILE A 83 -0.41 13.06 1.23
N ARG A 84 -0.21 12.74 -0.05
CA ARG A 84 0.86 13.35 -0.88
C ARG A 84 0.64 14.83 -1.15
N ARG A 85 -0.62 15.22 -1.34
CA ARG A 85 -1.01 16.56 -1.74
C ARG A 85 -1.02 17.51 -0.55
N TYR A 86 -1.63 17.09 0.54
CA TYR A 86 -1.92 17.95 1.68
C TYR A 86 -1.02 17.71 2.89
N HIS A 87 -0.18 16.66 2.86
CA HIS A 87 0.65 16.25 4.00
C HIS A 87 -0.15 16.13 5.31
N CYS A 88 -1.41 15.73 5.20
CA CYS A 88 -2.37 15.71 6.29
C CYS A 88 -2.07 14.60 7.31
N VAL A 89 -2.50 14.81 8.55
CA VAL A 89 -2.40 13.79 9.61
C VAL A 89 -3.68 12.95 9.75
N ARG A 90 -4.79 13.42 9.18
CA ARG A 90 -6.10 12.80 9.32
C ARG A 90 -6.98 13.06 8.09
N ILE A 91 -7.72 12.03 7.70
CA ILE A 91 -8.72 12.08 6.63
C ILE A 91 -10.00 11.46 7.19
N VAL A 92 -11.12 12.18 7.08
CA VAL A 92 -12.43 11.77 7.58
C VAL A 92 -13.38 11.63 6.40
N PHE A 93 -13.96 10.45 6.23
CA PHE A 93 -14.92 10.12 5.19
C PHE A 93 -16.34 10.05 5.77
N HIS A 94 -17.30 10.53 4.98
CA HIS A 94 -18.72 10.42 5.27
C HIS A 94 -19.41 9.72 4.10
N THR A 95 -19.98 8.54 4.39
CA THR A 95 -20.80 7.79 3.45
C THR A 95 -21.93 7.08 4.18
N LYS A 96 -22.99 6.74 3.43
CA LYS A 96 -24.00 5.75 3.83
C LYS A 96 -24.01 4.54 2.90
N ASP A 97 -23.09 4.49 1.94
CA ASP A 97 -23.01 3.44 0.92
C ASP A 97 -22.25 2.22 1.47
N GLU A 98 -22.92 1.08 1.58
CA GLU A 98 -22.36 -0.15 2.13
C GLU A 98 -21.10 -0.62 1.38
N GLN A 99 -21.02 -0.43 0.06
CA GLN A 99 -19.85 -0.82 -0.72
C GLN A 99 -18.61 0.00 -0.35
N LEU A 100 -18.80 1.30 -0.07
CA LEU A 100 -17.71 2.16 0.39
C LEU A 100 -17.28 1.82 1.83
N ILE A 101 -18.22 1.39 2.67
CA ILE A 101 -17.91 0.95 4.04
C ILE A 101 -16.92 -0.23 4.01
N GLU A 102 -17.19 -1.24 3.19
CA GLU A 102 -16.26 -2.38 3.02
C GLU A 102 -14.89 -1.93 2.50
N ALA A 103 -14.87 -1.04 1.51
CA ALA A 103 -13.64 -0.48 0.94
C ALA A 103 -12.80 0.32 1.95
N TYR A 104 -13.46 1.05 2.85
CA TYR A 104 -12.82 1.77 3.96
C TYR A 104 -12.15 0.81 4.93
N LEU A 105 -12.89 -0.19 5.39
CA LEU A 105 -12.37 -1.20 6.32
C LEU A 105 -11.17 -1.95 5.72
N ALA A 106 -11.22 -2.26 4.42
CA ALA A 106 -10.12 -2.90 3.69
C ALA A 106 -8.83 -2.05 3.64
N ASN A 107 -8.95 -0.73 3.84
CA ASN A 107 -7.87 0.26 3.78
C ASN A 107 -7.48 0.84 5.15
N ALA A 108 -7.74 0.10 6.23
CA ALA A 108 -7.42 0.52 7.61
C ALA A 108 -8.16 1.80 8.08
N VAL A 109 -9.24 2.18 7.40
CA VAL A 109 -10.10 3.27 7.85
C VAL A 109 -11.03 2.73 8.94
N ARG A 110 -11.12 3.44 10.06
CA ARG A 110 -11.86 3.01 11.26
C ARG A 110 -13.21 3.71 11.32
N CYS A 111 -14.23 3.03 11.82
CA CYS A 111 -15.52 3.67 12.10
C CYS A 111 -15.54 4.20 13.54
N GLU A 112 -15.65 5.52 13.70
CA GLU A 112 -15.73 6.21 14.99
C GLU A 112 -16.90 7.20 14.95
N ASN A 113 -17.83 7.12 15.90
CA ASN A 113 -18.95 8.06 16.02
C ASN A 113 -19.75 8.27 14.71
N HIS A 114 -19.97 7.22 13.93
CA HIS A 114 -20.62 7.26 12.60
C HIS A 114 -19.84 8.01 11.51
N GLN A 115 -18.53 8.18 11.69
CA GLN A 115 -17.59 8.71 10.71
C GLN A 115 -16.52 7.68 10.40
N PHE A 116 -15.94 7.74 9.21
CA PHE A 116 -14.88 6.84 8.78
C PHE A 116 -13.54 7.58 8.79
N VAL A 117 -12.68 7.27 9.75
CA VAL A 117 -11.47 8.03 10.04
C VAL A 117 -10.23 7.24 9.64
N TYR A 118 -9.36 7.87 8.87
CA TYR A 118 -8.01 7.40 8.59
C TYR A 118 -7.00 8.34 9.25
N ASP A 119 -6.30 7.84 10.26
CA ASP A 119 -5.18 8.56 10.87
C ASP A 119 -3.90 8.21 10.12
N VAL A 120 -3.31 9.21 9.47
CA VAL A 120 -2.08 9.04 8.70
C VAL A 120 -0.95 8.75 9.68
N GLU A 121 -0.33 7.58 9.53
CA GLU A 121 0.65 7.14 10.51
C GLU A 121 1.93 7.99 10.49
N PRO A 122 2.59 8.21 11.65
CA PRO A 122 3.79 9.04 11.73
C PRO A 122 4.93 8.59 10.81
N TYR A 123 5.06 7.28 10.56
CA TYR A 123 6.07 6.75 9.64
C TYR A 123 5.80 7.15 8.19
N ARG A 124 4.54 7.24 7.77
CA ARG A 124 4.17 7.68 6.42
C ARG A 124 4.56 9.14 6.19
N LEU A 125 4.46 9.99 7.21
CA LEU A 125 4.80 11.41 7.15
C LEU A 125 6.32 11.67 7.14
N GLN A 126 7.11 10.74 7.66
CA GLN A 126 8.58 10.82 7.69
C GLN A 126 9.25 10.39 6.37
N LEU A 127 8.48 9.80 5.46
CA LEU A 127 9.00 9.14 4.26
C LEU A 127 8.64 9.91 2.99
N GLU A 128 9.57 9.93 2.05
CA GLU A 128 9.35 10.52 0.73
C GLU A 128 8.24 9.79 -0.03
N ASN A 129 7.49 10.52 -0.86
CA ASN A 129 6.34 9.98 -1.59
C ASN A 129 6.72 8.89 -2.60
N ASP A 130 7.96 8.82 -3.06
CA ASP A 130 8.44 7.79 -3.99
C ASP A 130 8.86 6.48 -3.29
N VAL A 131 8.73 6.41 -1.96
CA VAL A 131 8.73 5.15 -1.21
C VAL A 131 7.51 4.30 -1.55
N PHE A 132 6.42 4.95 -1.94
CA PHE A 132 5.12 4.33 -2.15
C PHE A 132 4.66 4.45 -3.60
N ASP A 133 3.95 3.44 -4.12
CA ASP A 133 3.18 3.61 -5.35
C ASP A 133 1.87 4.37 -5.10
N GLU A 134 1.11 4.64 -6.16
CA GLU A 134 -0.15 5.37 -6.14
C GLU A 134 -1.24 4.75 -5.26
N ARG A 135 -1.14 3.46 -4.92
CA ARG A 135 -2.08 2.78 -4.02
C ARG A 135 -1.56 2.71 -2.59
N GLY A 136 -0.30 3.07 -2.36
CA GLY A 136 0.34 3.08 -1.04
C GLY A 136 1.08 1.79 -0.73
N TYR A 137 1.39 0.95 -1.72
CA TYR A 137 2.31 -0.17 -1.52
C TYR A 137 3.74 0.38 -1.37
N ILE A 138 4.50 -0.21 -0.46
CA ILE A 138 5.91 0.15 -0.27
C ILE A 138 6.71 -0.50 -1.40
N ILE A 139 7.38 0.32 -2.21
CA ILE A 139 8.16 -0.11 -3.38
C ILE A 139 9.64 0.26 -3.28
N ASN A 140 10.05 1.07 -2.30
CA ASN A 140 11.44 1.51 -2.15
C ASN A 140 11.93 1.45 -0.69
N GLN A 141 12.28 0.24 -0.26
CA GLN A 141 12.96 0.01 1.02
C GLN A 141 14.27 0.82 1.16
N GLY A 142 14.96 1.07 0.04
CA GLY A 142 16.23 1.80 0.00
C GLY A 142 16.18 3.18 0.67
N LYS A 143 15.00 3.81 0.70
CA LYS A 143 14.75 5.15 1.26
C LYS A 143 14.12 5.14 2.67
N MET A 144 14.09 4.00 3.34
CA MET A 144 13.44 3.85 4.65
C MET A 144 14.43 3.75 5.83
N GLU A 145 15.57 4.43 5.76
CA GLU A 145 16.60 4.39 6.82
C GLU A 145 16.09 4.96 8.16
N SER A 146 15.18 5.93 8.13
CA SER A 146 14.57 6.54 9.32
C SER A 146 13.65 5.59 10.10
N ILE A 147 13.19 4.49 9.49
CA ILE A 147 12.22 3.59 10.11
C ILE A 147 12.92 2.43 10.83
N PRO A 148 12.80 2.32 12.17
CA PRO A 148 13.54 1.33 12.94
C PRO A 148 12.93 -0.08 12.87
N PHE A 149 13.77 -1.10 12.79
CA PHE A 149 13.40 -2.52 12.82
C PHE A 149 14.33 -3.33 13.74
N GLY A 150 13.97 -3.39 15.03
CA GLY A 150 14.79 -4.06 16.05
C GLY A 150 16.08 -3.28 16.29
N TRP A 151 17.22 -3.96 16.19
CA TRP A 151 18.57 -3.35 16.26
C TRP A 151 19.04 -2.76 14.92
N PHE A 152 18.26 -2.92 13.85
CA PHE A 152 18.58 -2.48 12.50
C PHE A 152 17.59 -1.40 12.03
N ASN A 153 17.89 -0.75 10.92
CA ASN A 153 16.92 0.07 10.19
C ASN A 153 16.19 -0.77 9.12
N THR A 154 15.11 -0.21 8.58
CA THR A 154 14.31 -0.85 7.53
C THR A 154 15.07 -0.97 6.21
N ARG A 155 15.92 0.01 5.85
CA ARG A 155 16.73 -0.07 4.63
C ARG A 155 17.53 -1.38 4.57
N ASP A 156 18.14 -1.77 5.68
CA ASP A 156 19.12 -2.85 5.71
C ASP A 156 18.48 -4.22 6.00
N LYS A 157 17.38 -4.29 6.77
CA LYS A 157 16.76 -5.56 7.23
C LYS A 157 15.22 -5.59 7.16
N GLY A 158 14.59 -4.66 6.45
CA GLY A 158 13.14 -4.48 6.47
C GLY A 158 12.33 -5.30 5.46
N CYS A 159 12.97 -5.97 4.49
CA CYS A 159 12.27 -6.60 3.36
C CYS A 159 11.14 -7.56 3.77
N GLY A 160 11.31 -8.30 4.86
CA GLY A 160 10.30 -9.23 5.36
C GLY A 160 9.02 -8.55 5.87
N TRP A 161 9.14 -7.48 6.66
CA TRP A 161 7.95 -6.77 7.16
C TRP A 161 7.29 -5.94 6.06
N ILE A 162 8.08 -5.38 5.13
CA ILE A 162 7.56 -4.68 3.94
C ILE A 162 6.74 -5.62 3.08
N ALA A 163 7.25 -6.83 2.81
CA ALA A 163 6.51 -7.84 2.07
C ALA A 163 5.22 -8.26 2.79
N ALA A 164 5.24 -8.32 4.12
CA ALA A 164 4.06 -8.59 4.94
C ALA A 164 3.00 -7.47 4.84
N TYR A 165 3.43 -6.20 4.95
CA TYR A 165 2.59 -5.01 4.78
C TYR A 165 1.91 -5.01 3.41
N ASN A 166 2.70 -5.21 2.34
CA ASN A 166 2.17 -5.24 0.98
C ASN A 166 1.21 -6.42 0.76
N LEU A 167 1.52 -7.61 1.29
CA LEU A 167 0.63 -8.78 1.17
C LEU A 167 -0.70 -8.57 1.89
N LEU A 168 -0.69 -7.97 3.09
CA LEU A 168 -1.90 -7.63 3.82
C LEU A 168 -2.79 -6.67 3.01
N LYS A 169 -2.19 -5.63 2.45
CA LYS A 169 -2.88 -4.65 1.62
C LYS A 169 -3.43 -5.27 0.32
N LEU A 170 -2.68 -6.15 -0.34
CA LEU A 170 -3.13 -6.93 -1.52
C LEU A 170 -4.38 -7.78 -1.24
N ASN A 171 -4.62 -8.13 0.02
CA ASN A 171 -5.72 -9.02 0.41
C ASN A 171 -6.81 -8.28 1.22
N GLY A 172 -6.91 -6.96 1.07
CA GLY A 172 -7.97 -6.16 1.68
C GLY A 172 -7.90 -6.12 3.21
N LYS A 173 -6.70 -6.30 3.77
CA LYS A 173 -6.43 -6.25 5.21
C LYS A 173 -5.35 -5.24 5.52
N ALA A 174 -5.41 -4.06 4.90
CA ALA A 174 -4.40 -3.03 5.12
C ALA A 174 -4.24 -2.77 6.63
N MET A 175 -2.99 -2.59 7.04
CA MET A 175 -2.61 -2.27 8.40
C MET A 175 -1.59 -1.14 8.34
N LEU A 176 -1.51 -0.32 9.39
CA LEU A 176 -0.47 0.70 9.50
C LEU A 176 0.91 0.05 9.62
N MET A 177 1.94 0.62 8.99
CA MET A 177 3.33 0.15 9.07
C MET A 177 3.79 -0.03 10.52
N LYS A 178 3.43 0.90 11.42
CA LYS A 178 3.77 0.80 12.86
C LYS A 178 3.21 -0.48 13.51
N ASP A 179 2.02 -0.90 13.11
CA ASP A 179 1.33 -2.06 13.70
C ASP A 179 1.87 -3.37 13.11
N VAL A 180 2.22 -3.37 11.82
CA VAL A 180 2.95 -4.48 11.19
C VAL A 180 4.31 -4.70 11.87
N LEU A 181 5.08 -3.62 12.05
CA LEU A 181 6.37 -3.64 12.74
C LEU A 181 6.24 -4.14 14.18
N ALA A 182 5.28 -3.62 14.95
CA ALA A 182 5.04 -4.05 16.32
C ALA A 182 4.59 -5.52 16.40
N GLY A 183 3.75 -5.95 15.46
CA GLY A 183 3.25 -7.32 15.37
C GLY A 183 4.36 -8.33 15.13
N LEU A 184 5.26 -8.05 14.17
CA LEU A 184 6.37 -8.94 13.83
C LEU A 184 7.47 -8.95 14.90
N LYS A 185 7.70 -7.84 15.62
CA LYS A 185 8.61 -7.80 16.77
C LYS A 185 8.20 -8.76 17.91
N ARG A 186 6.90 -9.05 18.06
CA ARG A 186 6.35 -9.92 19.11
C ARG A 186 6.47 -11.41 18.82
N PHE A 187 6.86 -11.81 17.60
CA PHE A 187 7.23 -13.19 17.29
C PHE A 187 8.75 -13.31 17.44
N PRO A 188 9.25 -13.75 18.61
CA PRO A 188 10.68 -13.74 18.89
C PRO A 188 11.44 -14.56 17.85
N PHE A 189 12.45 -13.90 17.29
CA PHE A 189 13.45 -14.45 16.38
C PHE A 189 14.06 -15.72 16.99
N ILE A 190 13.71 -16.90 16.47
CA ILE A 190 14.53 -18.11 16.70
C ILE A 190 15.76 -17.98 15.78
N GLY A 191 16.73 -17.16 16.18
CA GLY A 191 18.00 -16.97 15.44
C GLY A 191 18.37 -15.50 15.25
N ASN A 192 19.04 -14.93 16.25
CA ASN A 192 19.36 -13.50 16.41
C ASN A 192 20.33 -12.85 15.40
N LEU A 193 20.48 -13.31 14.15
CA LEU A 193 21.47 -12.71 13.22
C LEU A 193 20.98 -12.40 11.79
N LEU A 194 19.80 -12.87 11.35
CA LEU A 194 19.43 -12.87 9.92
C LEU A 194 18.00 -12.41 9.64
N GLY A 195 17.69 -11.12 9.86
CA GLY A 195 16.44 -10.49 9.38
C GLY A 195 15.14 -11.19 9.84
N GLN A 196 14.05 -11.00 9.08
CA GLN A 196 12.76 -11.65 9.37
C GLN A 196 12.82 -13.16 9.09
N GLU A 197 12.50 -13.97 10.10
CA GLU A 197 12.42 -15.43 9.99
C GLU A 197 11.08 -15.86 9.33
N LYS A 198 11.15 -16.80 8.39
CA LYS A 198 10.06 -17.20 7.49
C LYS A 198 8.88 -17.85 8.21
N ILE A 199 9.14 -18.74 9.18
CA ILE A 199 8.10 -19.47 9.92
C ILE A 199 7.32 -18.50 10.82
N SER A 200 8.04 -17.59 11.48
CA SER A 200 7.47 -16.52 12.30
C SER A 200 6.59 -15.60 11.47
N LEU A 201 7.05 -15.22 10.26
CA LEU A 201 6.25 -14.45 9.31
C LEU A 201 4.99 -15.20 8.88
N TYR A 202 5.10 -16.49 8.57
CA TYR A 202 3.95 -17.33 8.22
C TYR A 202 2.88 -17.39 9.33
N PHE A 203 3.29 -17.65 10.58
CA PHE A 203 2.35 -17.69 11.71
C PHE A 203 1.75 -16.33 12.03
N TRP A 204 2.54 -15.25 11.90
CA TRP A 204 2.03 -13.91 12.08
C TRP A 204 0.97 -13.55 11.04
N LEU A 205 1.18 -13.89 9.76
CA LEU A 205 0.20 -13.69 8.68
C LEU A 205 -1.07 -14.52 8.91
N LYS A 206 -0.94 -15.78 9.35
CA LYS A 206 -2.09 -16.60 9.77
C LYS A 206 -2.90 -15.94 10.88
N LYS A 207 -2.25 -15.31 11.86
CA LYS A 207 -2.90 -14.59 12.95
C LYS A 207 -3.64 -13.34 12.49
N GLN A 208 -3.29 -12.77 11.32
CA GLN A 208 -4.06 -11.70 10.68
C GLN A 208 -5.22 -12.25 9.83
N ASP A 209 -5.64 -13.49 10.09
CA ASP A 209 -6.71 -14.20 9.39
C ASP A 209 -6.49 -14.32 7.86
N LEU A 210 -5.23 -14.31 7.40
CA LEU A 210 -4.90 -14.61 6.01
C LEU A 210 -4.82 -16.13 5.80
N ASN A 211 -5.47 -16.64 4.77
CA ASN A 211 -5.38 -18.05 4.40
C ASN A 211 -4.08 -18.38 3.65
N VAL A 212 -2.94 -18.17 4.30
CA VAL A 212 -1.62 -18.42 3.71
C VAL A 212 -1.22 -19.89 3.76
N HIS A 213 -0.39 -20.31 2.81
CA HIS A 213 0.27 -21.61 2.76
C HIS A 213 1.77 -21.40 2.57
N ILE A 214 2.59 -22.39 2.92
CA ILE A 214 4.05 -22.31 2.76
C ILE A 214 4.55 -23.40 1.82
N SER A 215 5.52 -23.06 0.98
CA SER A 215 6.28 -24.01 0.16
C SER A 215 7.76 -23.65 0.15
N ALA A 216 8.62 -24.65 0.03
CA ALA A 216 10.05 -24.48 -0.18
C ALA A 216 10.54 -25.57 -1.14
N GLY A 217 11.60 -25.27 -1.89
CA GLY A 217 12.25 -26.22 -2.79
C GLY A 217 12.88 -25.53 -4.00
N THR A 218 12.94 -26.28 -5.10
CA THR A 218 13.52 -25.79 -6.36
C THR A 218 12.74 -24.61 -6.94
N ASN A 219 13.43 -23.73 -7.67
CA ASN A 219 12.76 -22.62 -8.36
C ASN A 219 11.62 -23.11 -9.27
N ALA A 220 11.77 -24.24 -9.97
CA ALA A 220 10.71 -24.83 -10.79
C ALA A 220 9.43 -25.14 -9.98
N LYS A 221 9.58 -25.72 -8.79
CA LYS A 221 8.45 -25.98 -7.88
C LYS A 221 7.80 -24.68 -7.40
N ILE A 222 8.61 -23.68 -7.06
CA ILE A 222 8.15 -22.38 -6.56
C ILE A 222 7.43 -21.59 -7.65
N ILE A 223 7.94 -21.57 -8.88
CA ILE A 223 7.29 -20.98 -10.06
C ILE A 223 5.90 -21.58 -10.25
N LYS A 224 5.79 -22.91 -10.28
CA LYS A 224 4.48 -23.58 -10.43
C LYS A 224 3.49 -23.18 -9.34
N LYS A 225 3.96 -23.01 -8.10
CA LYS A 225 3.10 -22.60 -6.98
C LYS A 225 2.71 -21.13 -7.05
N MET A 226 3.64 -20.26 -7.44
CA MET A 226 3.41 -18.82 -7.59
C MET A 226 2.44 -18.51 -8.74
N CYS A 227 2.52 -19.22 -9.86
CA CYS A 227 1.57 -19.05 -10.97
C CYS A 227 0.17 -19.60 -10.67
N ALA A 228 0.03 -20.47 -9.66
CA ALA A 228 -1.23 -21.08 -9.26
C ALA A 228 -1.87 -20.40 -8.03
N SER A 229 -1.23 -19.37 -7.49
CA SER A 229 -1.73 -18.58 -6.37
C SER A 229 -2.31 -17.24 -6.86
N LYS A 230 -3.04 -16.54 -6.01
CA LYS A 230 -3.46 -15.15 -6.25
C LYS A 230 -2.35 -14.16 -5.89
N SER A 231 -1.74 -14.34 -4.72
CA SER A 231 -0.70 -13.44 -4.19
C SER A 231 0.18 -14.16 -3.18
N GLY A 232 1.27 -13.52 -2.76
CA GLY A 232 2.12 -14.06 -1.71
C GLY A 232 3.39 -13.29 -1.44
N ILE A 233 4.32 -13.94 -0.73
CA ILE A 233 5.67 -13.47 -0.46
C ILE A 233 6.65 -14.52 -0.97
N LEU A 234 7.56 -14.11 -1.85
CA LEU A 234 8.70 -14.90 -2.30
C LEU A 234 9.92 -14.57 -1.44
N LEU A 235 10.59 -15.60 -0.94
CA LEU A 235 11.92 -15.53 -0.34
C LEU A 235 12.91 -16.23 -1.28
N TYR A 236 13.91 -15.49 -1.72
CA TYR A 236 14.98 -15.99 -2.60
C TYR A 236 16.33 -15.44 -2.18
N ILE A 237 17.41 -16.04 -2.67
CA ILE A 237 18.77 -15.57 -2.40
C ILE A 237 19.22 -14.72 -3.58
N HIS A 238 19.33 -13.42 -3.35
CA HIS A 238 19.98 -12.49 -4.27
C HIS A 238 21.51 -12.56 -4.06
N ARG A 239 22.29 -11.97 -4.98
CA ARG A 239 23.77 -12.06 -5.02
C ARG A 239 24.48 -11.85 -3.67
N THR A 240 23.92 -11.02 -2.79
CA THR A 240 24.56 -10.61 -1.53
C THR A 240 23.80 -11.04 -0.27
N ASN A 241 22.51 -11.36 -0.36
CA ASN A 241 21.68 -11.69 0.79
C ASN A 241 20.34 -12.36 0.38
N ALA A 242 19.65 -12.94 1.36
CA ALA A 242 18.27 -13.36 1.19
C ALA A 242 17.33 -12.14 1.15
N HIS A 243 16.37 -12.15 0.23
CA HIS A 243 15.43 -11.05 0.02
C HIS A 243 13.99 -11.54 -0.01
N TYR A 244 13.09 -10.74 0.56
CA TYR A 244 11.65 -10.96 0.55
C TYR A 244 10.97 -9.94 -0.37
N VAL A 245 10.06 -10.42 -1.21
CA VAL A 245 9.23 -9.58 -2.08
C VAL A 245 7.79 -10.06 -2.02
N ALA A 246 6.84 -9.12 -1.92
CA ALA A 246 5.43 -9.45 -2.11
C ALA A 246 5.12 -9.53 -3.61
N TYR A 247 4.15 -10.34 -3.99
CA TYR A 247 3.71 -10.46 -5.37
C TYR A 247 2.20 -10.65 -5.48
N GLU A 248 1.67 -10.28 -6.65
CA GLU A 248 0.31 -10.59 -7.12
C GLU A 248 0.38 -11.19 -8.53
N VAL A 249 -0.49 -12.15 -8.82
CA VAL A 249 -0.66 -12.72 -10.15
C VAL A 249 -1.66 -11.88 -10.94
N CYS A 250 -1.20 -11.30 -12.04
CA CYS A 250 -2.01 -10.49 -12.94
C CYS A 250 -3.00 -11.37 -13.72
N LYS A 251 -4.05 -10.75 -14.28
CA LYS A 251 -5.07 -11.44 -15.09
C LYS A 251 -4.49 -12.17 -16.32
N ASP A 252 -3.37 -11.67 -16.85
CA ASP A 252 -2.66 -12.26 -17.99
C ASP A 252 -1.64 -13.35 -17.59
N GLY A 253 -1.58 -13.70 -16.30
CA GLY A 253 -0.68 -14.72 -15.75
C GLY A 253 0.75 -14.25 -15.46
N ARG A 254 1.09 -12.99 -15.77
CA ARG A 254 2.35 -12.40 -15.31
C ARG A 254 2.28 -12.07 -13.82
N ILE A 255 3.43 -11.77 -13.23
CA ILE A 255 3.56 -11.52 -11.80
C ILE A 255 4.02 -10.08 -11.59
N HIS A 256 3.27 -9.33 -10.78
CA HIS A 256 3.68 -8.03 -10.28
C HIS A 256 4.45 -8.24 -8.98
N PHE A 257 5.72 -7.86 -8.96
CA PHE A 257 6.56 -7.90 -7.76
C PHE A 257 6.70 -6.51 -7.12
N TYR A 258 6.40 -6.41 -5.83
CA TYR A 258 6.55 -5.18 -5.05
C TYR A 258 7.88 -5.15 -4.33
N ASN A 259 8.56 -4.00 -4.36
CA ASN A 259 9.86 -3.78 -3.70
C ASN A 259 10.97 -4.76 -4.13
N ALA A 260 10.84 -5.39 -5.30
CA ALA A 260 11.88 -6.24 -5.87
C ALA A 260 13.02 -5.44 -6.50
N ILE A 261 12.67 -4.33 -7.15
CA ILE A 261 13.61 -3.31 -7.61
C ILE A 261 13.16 -2.01 -6.96
N TYR A 262 14.03 -1.40 -6.16
CA TYR A 262 13.70 -0.23 -5.35
C TYR A 262 13.18 0.92 -6.23
N GLY A 263 11.96 1.39 -5.92
CA GLY A 263 11.26 2.47 -6.63
C GLY A 263 10.55 2.06 -7.92
N LYS A 264 10.68 0.80 -8.38
CA LYS A 264 10.02 0.34 -9.61
C LYS A 264 8.57 -0.04 -9.31
N LYS A 265 7.63 0.82 -9.71
CA LYS A 265 6.18 0.62 -9.52
C LYS A 265 5.65 -0.63 -10.20
N ASN A 266 5.81 -0.74 -11.53
CA ASN A 266 5.22 -1.80 -12.34
C ASN A 266 6.26 -2.86 -12.72
N HIS A 267 6.86 -3.51 -11.73
CA HIS A 267 7.74 -4.64 -12.00
C HIS A 267 6.92 -5.90 -12.31
N ILE A 268 6.41 -5.95 -13.55
CA ILE A 268 5.55 -7.03 -14.05
C ILE A 268 6.36 -7.88 -15.03
N ILE A 269 6.56 -9.15 -14.68
CA ILE A 269 7.40 -10.10 -15.42
C ILE A 269 6.92 -11.53 -15.14
N THR A 270 7.35 -12.53 -15.92
CA THR A 270 7.03 -13.92 -15.56
C THR A 270 7.83 -14.39 -14.34
N ALA A 271 7.29 -15.33 -13.57
CA ALA A 271 7.99 -15.92 -12.43
C ALA A 271 9.32 -16.59 -12.83
N SER A 272 9.39 -17.16 -14.04
CA SER A 272 10.59 -17.81 -14.56
C SER A 272 11.70 -16.80 -14.85
N GLU A 273 11.39 -15.74 -15.59
CA GLU A 273 12.32 -14.65 -15.87
C GLU A 273 12.82 -14.02 -14.56
N PHE A 274 11.92 -13.68 -13.64
CA PHE A 274 12.27 -13.08 -12.35
C PHE A 274 13.32 -13.91 -11.59
N LEU A 275 13.05 -15.21 -11.37
CA LEU A 275 13.97 -16.06 -10.61
C LEU A 275 15.27 -16.35 -11.37
N SER A 276 15.25 -16.38 -12.70
CA SER A 276 16.48 -16.53 -13.50
C SER A 276 17.40 -15.31 -13.43
N GLU A 277 16.83 -14.11 -13.37
CA GLU A 277 17.57 -12.85 -13.32
C GLU A 277 18.05 -12.51 -11.90
N ASN A 278 17.23 -12.82 -10.88
CA ASN A 278 17.41 -12.30 -9.53
C ASN A 278 17.85 -13.36 -8.50
N SER A 279 17.58 -14.65 -8.75
CA SER A 279 17.94 -15.72 -7.80
C SER A 279 19.29 -16.32 -8.13
N PHE A 280 20.24 -16.16 -7.21
CA PHE A 280 21.60 -16.68 -7.36
C PHE A 280 21.68 -18.21 -7.14
N ILE A 281 20.74 -18.77 -6.38
CA ILE A 281 20.68 -20.20 -6.04
C ILE A 281 19.35 -20.76 -6.54
N PRO A 282 19.30 -22.00 -7.08
CA PRO A 282 18.06 -22.60 -7.60
C PRO A 282 17.08 -23.06 -6.50
N LEU A 283 17.09 -22.41 -5.33
CA LEU A 283 16.24 -22.70 -4.18
C LEU A 283 15.55 -21.43 -3.71
N SER A 284 14.24 -21.55 -3.48
CA SER A 284 13.41 -20.45 -2.99
C SER A 284 12.36 -20.99 -2.01
N SER A 285 11.75 -20.07 -1.25
CA SER A 285 10.57 -20.35 -0.43
C SER A 285 9.45 -19.39 -0.77
N LEU A 286 8.21 -19.81 -0.55
CA LEU A 286 7.01 -19.08 -0.91
C LEU A 286 6.02 -19.16 0.25
N ILE A 287 5.50 -18.03 0.68
CA ILE A 287 4.24 -17.94 1.42
C ILE A 287 3.20 -17.48 0.40
N TYR A 288 2.06 -18.16 0.27
CA TYR A 288 1.10 -17.87 -0.81
C TYR A 288 -0.35 -18.01 -0.38
N ILE A 289 -1.23 -17.29 -1.06
CA ILE A 289 -2.70 -17.32 -0.91
C ILE A 289 -3.25 -17.75 -2.26
N ASN A 290 -4.11 -18.77 -2.28
CA ASN A 290 -4.77 -19.24 -3.50
C ASN A 290 -5.91 -18.30 -3.91
#